data_AF-F0YVT2-F1
#
_entry.id   AF-F0YVT2-F1
#
_cell.length_a   1.000
_cell.length_b   1.000
_cell.length_c   1.000
_cell.angle_alpha   90.00
_cell.angle_beta   90.00
_cell.angle_gamma   90.00
#
_symmetry.space_group_name_H-M   'P 1'
#
loop_
_entity.id
_entity.type
_entity.pdbx_description
1 polymer ?
#
loop_
_entity_poly.entity_id
_entity_poly.type
_entity_poly.pdbx_seq_one_letter_code
_entity_poly.pdbx_strand_id
1 'polypeptide(L)'
;MAFIFAILMTLERELLQYTMAQLALYRAYVTQENPTLQPPAYSSKVRIKSSEAAARIFDYLTLIYEKLLDMSDPQRKTHFRKTALPLKMQLQTALEWSSVRGAYALRVSLILAGATALVQLLALPHGKWLMFTLASVSLPYADDVPQKIKKRIIATIAGGLISVIIYSLVPSSAGRTVIMMFFGYLSYYFTDYTEIYACSTISALGGAVFMNAFGFQAVSGMFLIRLAYILAGAAAAYILNCLVLPYGRDRATRALWKKYKSVTELRDRIRHTEKPDSQLYYTLVIQAHLQEDKLIQNSLDAL
;
A
#
# COMPACT_ATOMS: atom_id res chain seq x y z
N MET A 1 21.83 53.55 18.50
CA MET A 1 21.33 52.49 17.59
C MET A 1 21.23 51.12 18.26
N ALA A 2 22.29 50.60 18.91
CA ALA A 2 22.28 49.26 19.51
C ALA A 2 21.15 49.00 20.54
N PHE A 3 20.80 50.01 21.35
CA PHE A 3 19.74 49.89 22.37
C PHE A 3 18.34 49.71 21.77
N ILE A 4 18.05 50.36 20.63
CA ILE A 4 16.75 50.26 19.94
C ILE A 4 16.61 48.88 19.28
N PHE A 5 17.71 48.34 18.73
CA PHE A 5 17.73 47.03 18.11
C PHE A 5 17.54 45.89 19.12
N ALA A 6 18.16 46.02 20.31
CA ALA A 6 17.97 45.07 21.41
C ALA A 6 16.52 45.04 21.93
N ILE A 7 15.86 46.20 21.98
CA ILE A 7 14.44 46.32 22.36
C ILE A 7 13.52 45.70 21.30
N LEU A 8 13.83 45.85 20.02
CA LEU A 8 13.03 45.27 18.93
C LEU A 8 13.08 43.72 18.95
N MET A 9 14.28 43.15 19.13
CA MET A 9 14.48 41.69 19.22
C MET A 9 13.82 41.06 20.45
N THR A 10 13.74 41.79 21.57
CA THR A 10 13.04 41.31 22.76
C THR A 10 11.52 41.31 22.56
N LEU A 11 10.97 42.33 21.90
CA LEU A 11 9.54 42.40 21.55
C LEU A 11 9.09 41.26 20.62
N GLU A 12 9.88 40.91 19.59
CA GLU A 12 9.54 39.82 18.68
C GLU A 12 9.55 38.44 19.37
N ARG A 13 10.50 38.22 20.29
CA ARG A 13 10.52 37.00 21.12
C ARG A 13 9.30 36.91 22.03
N GLU A 14 8.90 38.00 22.66
CA GLU A 14 7.70 38.03 23.51
C GLU A 14 6.43 37.73 22.71
N LEU A 15 6.31 38.29 21.49
CA LEU A 15 5.20 38.00 20.59
C LEU A 15 5.16 36.50 20.21
N LEU A 16 6.30 35.92 19.79
CA LEU A 16 6.38 34.51 19.43
C LEU A 16 6.02 33.60 20.62
N GLN A 17 6.55 33.89 21.81
CA GLN A 17 6.22 33.13 23.03
C GLN A 17 4.73 33.21 23.36
N TYR A 18 4.11 34.39 23.20
CA TYR A 18 2.67 34.55 23.37
C TYR A 18 1.88 33.73 22.34
N THR A 19 2.26 33.78 21.06
CA THR A 19 1.57 32.98 20.02
C THR A 19 1.67 31.48 20.30
N MET A 20 2.84 30.99 20.71
CA MET A 20 3.04 29.59 21.04
C MET A 20 2.19 29.17 22.25
N ALA A 21 2.09 30.02 23.27
CA ALA A 21 1.24 29.76 24.43
C ALA A 21 -0.26 29.69 24.07
N GLN A 22 -0.74 30.61 23.22
CA GLN A 22 -2.12 30.58 22.72
C GLN A 22 -2.41 29.33 21.88
N LEU A 23 -1.50 28.95 20.98
CA LEU A 23 -1.65 27.73 20.18
C LEU A 23 -1.64 26.46 21.05
N ALA A 24 -0.86 26.43 22.14
CA ALA A 24 -0.88 25.32 23.09
C ALA A 24 -2.24 25.20 23.81
N LEU A 25 -2.85 26.32 24.20
CA LEU A 25 -4.20 26.33 24.78
C LEU A 25 -5.24 25.83 23.77
N TYR A 26 -5.15 26.26 22.51
CA TYR A 26 -6.05 25.81 21.44
C TYR A 26 -5.91 24.30 21.19
N ARG A 27 -4.68 23.79 21.21
CA ARG A 27 -4.42 22.35 21.10
C ARG A 27 -5.03 21.57 22.25
N ALA A 28 -4.83 22.01 23.50
CA ALA A 28 -5.39 21.37 24.70
C ALA A 28 -6.92 21.36 24.70
N TYR A 29 -7.54 22.39 24.12
CA TYR A 29 -8.98 22.43 23.92
C TYR A 29 -9.47 21.40 22.89
N VAL A 30 -8.78 21.29 21.76
CA VAL A 30 -9.11 20.30 20.71
C VAL A 30 -8.89 18.86 21.20
N THR A 31 -7.86 18.60 22.02
CA THR A 31 -7.59 17.27 22.60
C THR A 31 -8.46 16.92 23.81
N GLN A 32 -9.39 17.81 24.21
CA GLN A 32 -10.25 17.67 25.40
C GLN A 32 -9.48 17.60 26.74
N GLU A 33 -8.21 18.00 26.77
CA GLU A 33 -7.42 18.08 28.00
C GLU A 33 -7.86 19.27 28.87
N ASN A 34 -8.34 20.35 28.26
CA ASN A 34 -8.93 21.48 28.96
C ASN A 34 -10.22 21.96 28.25
N PRO A 35 -11.40 21.84 28.87
CA PRO A 35 -12.68 22.19 28.23
C PRO A 35 -12.95 23.70 28.17
N THR A 36 -12.07 24.55 28.73
CA THR A 36 -12.26 25.99 28.77
C THR A 36 -11.32 26.71 27.81
N LEU A 37 -11.88 27.49 26.89
CA LEU A 37 -11.15 28.30 25.92
C LEU A 37 -11.24 29.77 26.30
N GLN A 38 -10.10 30.39 26.60
CA GLN A 38 -10.04 31.82 26.92
C GLN A 38 -9.73 32.64 25.66
N PRO A 39 -10.31 33.84 25.53
CA PRO A 39 -9.99 34.73 24.41
C PRO A 39 -8.52 35.18 24.50
N PRO A 40 -7.85 35.39 23.35
CA PRO A 40 -6.50 35.94 23.36
C PRO A 40 -6.51 37.33 24.00
N ALA A 41 -5.91 37.46 25.19
CA ALA A 41 -5.89 38.70 25.95
C ALA A 41 -4.95 39.73 25.30
N TYR A 42 -5.49 40.89 24.92
CA TYR A 42 -4.75 42.00 24.33
C TYR A 42 -3.89 42.70 25.39
N SER A 43 -2.58 42.39 25.46
CA SER A 43 -1.72 43.07 26.42
C SER A 43 -1.32 44.45 25.89
N SER A 44 -1.56 45.49 26.69
CA SER A 44 -1.26 46.89 26.38
C SER A 44 0.24 47.17 26.11
N LYS A 45 1.13 46.23 26.45
CA LYS A 45 2.59 46.31 26.21
C LYS A 45 2.98 46.04 24.76
N VAL A 46 2.22 45.24 24.01
CA VAL A 46 2.51 44.91 22.59
C VAL A 46 2.15 46.07 21.65
N ARG A 47 1.29 47.00 22.10
CA ARG A 47 0.78 48.13 21.30
C ARG A 47 1.87 49.15 20.92
N ILE A 48 2.97 49.24 21.65
CA ILE A 48 3.77 50.48 21.63
C ILE A 48 4.85 50.51 20.53
N LYS A 49 5.21 49.40 19.84
CA LYS A 49 6.28 49.49 18.82
C LYS A 49 6.39 48.45 17.70
N SER A 50 5.45 47.51 17.52
CA SER A 50 5.62 46.41 16.54
C SER A 50 4.60 46.42 15.41
N SER A 51 5.14 46.55 14.18
CA SER A 51 4.70 46.12 12.85
C SER A 51 3.24 45.66 12.61
N GLU A 52 2.68 46.05 11.47
CA GLU A 52 1.47 45.51 10.82
C GLU A 52 1.39 43.96 10.83
N ALA A 53 2.53 43.27 10.91
CA ALA A 53 2.59 41.82 11.09
C ALA A 53 2.05 41.33 12.45
N ALA A 54 2.29 42.05 13.55
CA ALA A 54 1.81 41.67 14.88
C ALA A 54 0.28 41.79 14.99
N ALA A 55 -0.30 42.82 14.37
CA ALA A 55 -1.74 42.97 14.25
C ALA A 55 -2.36 41.79 13.48
N ARG A 56 -1.80 41.45 12.32
CA ARG A 56 -2.25 40.29 11.52
C ARG A 56 -2.21 38.97 12.29
N ILE A 57 -1.14 38.73 13.04
CA ILE A 57 -1.01 37.52 13.87
C ILE A 57 -2.11 37.47 14.93
N PHE A 58 -2.42 38.59 15.56
CA PHE A 58 -3.51 38.67 16.53
C PHE A 58 -4.88 38.45 15.87
N ASP A 59 -5.11 39.02 14.69
CA ASP A 59 -6.33 38.79 13.91
C ASP A 59 -6.49 37.31 13.57
N TYR A 60 -5.41 36.63 13.18
CA TYR A 60 -5.43 35.18 12.93
C TYR A 60 -5.70 34.35 14.19
N LEU A 61 -5.09 34.70 15.33
CA LEU A 61 -5.37 34.01 16.60
C LEU A 61 -6.82 34.20 17.03
N THR A 62 -7.36 35.40 16.85
CA THR A 62 -8.77 35.73 17.13
C THR A 62 -9.70 34.95 16.20
N LEU A 63 -9.40 34.88 14.91
CA LEU A 63 -10.15 34.07 13.95
C LEU A 63 -10.15 32.58 14.32
N ILE A 64 -9.00 32.04 14.74
CA ILE A 64 -8.88 30.64 15.17
C ILE A 64 -9.72 30.41 16.43
N TYR A 65 -9.63 31.32 17.42
CA TYR A 65 -10.44 31.27 18.64
C TYR A 65 -11.95 31.26 18.34
N GLU A 66 -12.42 32.21 17.53
CA GLU A 66 -13.83 32.29 17.10
C GLU A 66 -14.25 31.01 16.38
N LYS A 67 -13.39 30.46 15.52
CA LYS A 67 -13.71 29.23 14.78
C LYS A 67 -13.73 28.00 15.68
N LEU A 68 -12.88 27.92 16.68
CA LEU A 68 -12.88 26.83 17.67
C LEU A 68 -14.15 26.85 18.52
N LEU A 69 -14.61 28.04 18.94
CA LEU A 69 -15.89 28.22 19.63
C LEU A 69 -17.07 27.85 18.74
N ASP A 70 -17.06 28.32 17.49
CA ASP A 70 -18.06 28.00 16.46
C ASP A 70 -18.18 26.48 16.23
N MET A 71 -17.05 25.76 16.20
CA MET A 71 -17.01 24.30 16.06
C MET A 71 -17.46 23.54 17.33
N SER A 72 -17.45 24.20 18.49
CA SER A 72 -17.73 23.57 19.78
C SER A 72 -19.15 23.83 20.29
N ASP A 73 -19.85 24.81 19.71
CA ASP A 73 -21.24 25.13 20.00
C ASP A 73 -22.17 23.92 19.67
N PRO A 74 -22.85 23.34 20.69
CA PRO A 74 -23.79 22.23 20.50
C PRO A 74 -24.96 22.56 19.58
N GLN A 75 -25.38 23.83 19.50
CA GLN A 75 -26.50 24.26 18.66
C GLN A 75 -26.09 24.44 17.19
N ARG A 76 -24.80 24.70 16.92
CA ARG A 76 -24.21 24.71 15.57
C ARG A 76 -23.66 23.38 15.08
N LYS A 77 -23.64 22.32 15.92
CA LYS A 77 -23.56 20.91 15.48
C LYS A 77 -24.81 20.49 14.69
N THR A 78 -25.33 21.39 13.86
CA THR A 78 -26.45 21.19 12.97
C THR A 78 -26.11 20.05 12.02
N HIS A 79 -26.73 18.91 12.33
CA HIS A 79 -26.88 17.74 11.50
C HIS A 79 -25.58 17.29 10.83
N PHE A 80 -24.99 16.23 11.39
CA PHE A 80 -24.41 15.19 10.55
C PHE A 80 -25.49 14.81 9.53
N ARG A 81 -25.54 15.49 8.38
CA ARG A 81 -26.33 15.03 7.25
C ARG A 81 -25.68 13.70 6.95
N LYS A 82 -26.40 12.61 7.23
CA LYS A 82 -26.06 11.32 6.66
C LYS A 82 -25.87 11.61 5.18
N THR A 83 -24.63 11.66 4.73
CA THR A 83 -24.32 11.73 3.32
C THR A 83 -24.97 10.45 2.83
N ALA A 84 -26.15 10.56 2.22
CA ALA A 84 -26.86 9.43 1.66
C ALA A 84 -26.12 9.06 0.37
N LEU A 85 -24.84 8.70 0.52
CA LEU A 85 -24.08 7.99 -0.47
C LEU A 85 -24.95 6.78 -0.79
N PRO A 86 -25.34 6.60 -2.06
CA PRO A 86 -26.22 5.50 -2.44
C PRO A 86 -25.66 4.20 -1.85
N LEU A 87 -26.50 3.28 -1.38
CA LEU A 87 -26.05 2.00 -0.81
C LEU A 87 -25.04 1.29 -1.72
N LYS A 88 -25.21 1.42 -3.04
CA LYS A 88 -24.26 0.96 -4.06
C LYS A 88 -22.86 1.56 -3.87
N MET A 89 -22.75 2.87 -3.62
CA MET A 89 -21.48 3.55 -3.42
C MET A 89 -20.88 3.20 -2.05
N GLN A 90 -21.70 3.03 -1.01
CA GLN A 90 -21.24 2.52 0.29
C GLN A 90 -20.73 1.07 0.17
N LEU A 91 -21.45 0.20 -0.52
CA LEU A 91 -21.04 -1.18 -0.81
C LEU A 91 -19.77 -1.22 -1.67
N GLN A 92 -19.67 -0.39 -2.71
CA GLN A 92 -18.47 -0.32 -3.55
C GLN A 92 -17.25 0.19 -2.79
N THR A 93 -17.45 1.11 -1.84
CA THR A 93 -16.39 1.65 -0.99
C THR A 93 -16.02 0.65 0.11
N ALA A 94 -16.99 0.03 0.77
CA ALA A 94 -16.79 -0.99 1.80
C ALA A 94 -16.18 -2.28 1.26
N LEU A 95 -16.47 -2.64 0.00
CA LEU A 95 -15.89 -3.78 -0.68
C LEU A 95 -14.54 -3.44 -1.35
N GLU A 96 -14.09 -2.18 -1.27
CA GLU A 96 -12.91 -1.65 -1.98
C GLU A 96 -12.79 -2.16 -3.43
N TRP A 97 -13.92 -2.22 -4.13
CA TRP A 97 -14.02 -2.96 -5.38
C TRP A 97 -13.36 -2.16 -6.51
N SER A 98 -12.05 -2.28 -6.64
CA SER A 98 -11.32 -1.76 -7.78
C SER A 98 -11.46 -2.72 -8.95
N SER A 99 -11.76 -2.18 -10.14
CA SER A 99 -11.84 -2.95 -11.38
C SER A 99 -10.59 -3.82 -11.61
N VAL A 100 -9.42 -3.35 -11.15
CA VAL A 100 -8.14 -4.07 -11.18
C VAL A 100 -8.19 -5.31 -10.29
N ARG A 101 -8.55 -5.15 -9.00
CA ARG A 101 -8.61 -6.27 -8.05
C ARG A 101 -9.66 -7.31 -8.45
N GLY A 102 -10.82 -6.87 -8.96
CA GLY A 102 -11.89 -7.76 -9.43
C GLY A 102 -11.46 -8.58 -10.65
N ALA A 103 -10.89 -7.93 -11.67
CA ALA A 103 -10.38 -8.62 -12.85
C ALA A 103 -9.25 -9.60 -12.50
N TYR A 104 -8.34 -9.19 -11.61
CA TYR A 104 -7.26 -10.05 -11.11
C TYR A 104 -7.80 -11.28 -10.37
N ALA A 105 -8.71 -11.09 -9.41
CA ALA A 105 -9.25 -12.19 -8.61
C ALA A 105 -9.99 -13.22 -9.49
N LEU A 106 -10.83 -12.75 -10.42
CA LEU A 106 -11.53 -13.63 -11.37
C LEU A 106 -10.56 -14.36 -12.31
N ARG A 107 -9.55 -13.66 -12.81
CA ARG A 107 -8.54 -14.26 -13.68
C ARG A 107 -7.77 -15.37 -12.95
N VAL A 108 -7.25 -15.07 -11.76
CA VAL A 108 -6.45 -16.03 -10.99
C VAL A 108 -7.29 -17.22 -10.54
N SER A 109 -8.54 -16.99 -10.13
CA SER A 109 -9.44 -18.09 -9.73
C SER A 109 -9.75 -19.01 -10.91
N LEU A 110 -10.04 -18.47 -12.10
CA LEU A 110 -10.27 -19.27 -13.32
C LEU A 110 -9.02 -20.07 -13.72
N ILE A 111 -7.84 -19.43 -13.71
CA ILE A 111 -6.57 -20.08 -14.04
C ILE A 111 -6.28 -21.23 -13.07
N LEU A 112 -6.41 -20.99 -11.76
CA LEU A 112 -6.13 -22.01 -10.75
C LEU A 112 -7.19 -23.10 -10.75
N ALA A 113 -8.46 -22.79 -10.95
CA ALA A 113 -9.51 -23.79 -11.09
C ALA A 113 -9.26 -24.71 -12.29
N GLY A 114 -8.97 -24.13 -13.46
CA GLY A 114 -8.63 -24.89 -14.67
C GLY A 114 -7.36 -25.74 -14.50
N ALA A 115 -6.31 -25.18 -13.90
CA ALA A 115 -5.08 -25.93 -13.61
C ALA A 115 -5.31 -27.06 -12.59
N THR A 116 -6.16 -26.85 -11.58
CA THR A 116 -6.54 -27.90 -10.61
C THR A 116 -7.28 -29.03 -11.31
N ALA A 117 -8.27 -28.70 -12.13
CA ALA A 117 -9.03 -29.67 -12.91
C ALA A 117 -8.10 -30.47 -13.83
N LEU A 118 -7.18 -29.80 -14.53
CA LEU A 118 -6.18 -30.46 -15.39
C LEU A 118 -5.30 -31.44 -14.61
N VAL A 119 -4.76 -31.00 -13.46
CA VAL A 119 -3.90 -31.84 -12.60
C VAL A 119 -4.64 -33.06 -12.08
N GLN A 120 -5.94 -32.91 -11.73
CA GLN A 120 -6.77 -34.01 -11.26
C GLN A 120 -7.15 -34.98 -12.37
N LEU A 121 -7.58 -34.49 -13.54
CA LEU A 121 -8.01 -35.31 -14.67
C LEU A 121 -6.85 -36.13 -15.27
N LEU A 122 -5.66 -35.54 -15.33
CA LEU A 122 -4.46 -36.21 -15.86
C LEU A 122 -3.66 -36.95 -14.78
N ALA A 123 -4.12 -36.93 -13.53
CA ALA A 123 -3.44 -37.51 -12.36
C ALA A 123 -1.93 -37.18 -12.31
N LEU A 124 -1.57 -35.91 -12.57
CA LEU A 124 -0.18 -35.50 -12.75
C LEU A 124 0.64 -35.69 -11.45
N PRO A 125 1.72 -36.50 -11.47
CA PRO A 125 2.56 -36.71 -10.29
C PRO A 125 3.24 -35.40 -9.92
N HIS A 126 3.14 -34.97 -8.66
CA HIS A 126 3.66 -33.67 -8.18
C HIS A 126 3.02 -32.43 -8.85
N GLY A 127 1.81 -32.54 -9.42
CA GLY A 127 1.10 -31.41 -10.05
C GLY A 127 0.88 -30.18 -9.15
N LYS A 128 1.05 -30.31 -7.83
CA LYS A 128 1.08 -29.18 -6.88
C LYS A 128 2.16 -28.14 -7.23
N TRP A 129 3.28 -28.55 -7.82
CA TRP A 129 4.35 -27.61 -8.23
C TRP A 129 3.93 -26.69 -9.38
N LEU A 130 3.12 -27.19 -10.31
CA LEU A 130 2.49 -26.38 -11.35
C LEU A 130 1.59 -25.31 -10.71
N MET A 131 0.73 -25.73 -9.79
CA MET A 131 -0.21 -24.86 -9.07
C MET A 131 0.49 -23.74 -8.30
N PHE A 132 1.54 -24.07 -7.54
CA PHE A 132 2.32 -23.07 -6.81
C PHE A 132 3.03 -22.08 -7.74
N THR A 133 3.46 -22.54 -8.92
CA THR A 133 4.08 -21.67 -9.92
C THR A 133 3.06 -20.68 -10.46
N LEU A 134 1.91 -21.15 -10.92
CA LEU A 134 0.82 -20.31 -11.45
C LEU A 134 0.35 -19.27 -10.41
N ALA A 135 0.15 -19.69 -9.16
CA ALA A 135 -0.26 -18.80 -8.08
C ALA A 135 0.81 -17.74 -7.76
N SER A 136 2.07 -18.16 -7.64
CA SER A 136 3.16 -17.26 -7.23
C SER A 136 3.54 -16.21 -8.28
N VAL A 137 3.36 -16.53 -9.57
CA VAL A 137 3.71 -15.66 -10.69
C VAL A 137 2.57 -14.70 -11.02
N SER A 138 1.33 -15.07 -10.69
CA SER A 138 0.17 -14.21 -10.93
C SER A 138 0.33 -12.86 -10.23
N LEU A 139 0.05 -11.79 -10.98
CA LEU A 139 0.06 -10.41 -10.53
C LEU A 139 -1.16 -9.66 -11.03
N PRO A 140 -1.60 -8.59 -10.34
CA PRO A 140 -2.71 -7.74 -10.78
C PRO A 140 -2.45 -7.04 -12.12
N TYR A 141 -1.20 -6.65 -12.37
CA TYR A 141 -0.78 -6.01 -13.61
C TYR A 141 -0.15 -7.04 -14.54
N ALA A 142 -0.66 -7.14 -15.76
CA ALA A 142 -0.18 -8.09 -16.74
C ALA A 142 1.27 -7.82 -17.20
N ASP A 143 1.69 -6.56 -17.17
CA ASP A 143 3.00 -6.10 -17.64
C ASP A 143 4.15 -6.58 -16.74
N ASP A 144 3.88 -6.81 -15.46
CA ASP A 144 4.87 -7.22 -14.46
C ASP A 144 5.07 -8.75 -14.40
N VAL A 145 4.15 -9.52 -15.00
CA VAL A 145 4.16 -10.98 -14.98
C VAL A 145 5.43 -11.57 -15.63
N PRO A 146 5.88 -11.14 -16.82
CA PRO A 146 7.08 -11.69 -17.46
C PRO A 146 8.35 -11.50 -16.62
N GLN A 147 8.50 -10.35 -15.96
CA GLN A 147 9.65 -10.10 -15.10
C GLN A 147 9.63 -11.02 -13.87
N LYS A 148 8.45 -11.26 -13.28
CA LYS A 148 8.28 -12.18 -12.16
C LYS A 148 8.52 -13.64 -12.55
N ILE A 149 8.10 -14.05 -13.76
CA ILE A 149 8.44 -15.37 -14.33
C ILE A 149 9.95 -15.55 -14.38
N LYS A 150 10.69 -14.57 -14.94
CA LYS A 150 12.15 -14.65 -15.04
C LYS A 150 12.80 -14.83 -13.66
N LYS A 151 12.41 -14.02 -12.68
CA LYS A 151 12.91 -14.17 -11.30
C LYS A 151 12.59 -15.55 -10.72
N ARG A 152 11.40 -16.08 -10.97
CA ARG A 152 10.99 -17.42 -10.51
C ARG A 152 11.84 -18.55 -11.11
N ILE A 153 12.15 -18.47 -12.41
CA ILE A 153 13.00 -19.45 -13.09
C ILE A 153 14.41 -19.41 -12.51
N ILE A 154 15.00 -18.22 -12.37
CA ILE A 154 16.35 -18.04 -11.80
C ILE A 154 16.42 -18.57 -10.37
N ALA A 155 15.45 -18.22 -9.52
CA ALA A 155 15.34 -18.71 -8.15
C ALA A 155 15.30 -20.24 -8.06
N THR A 156 14.54 -20.86 -8.98
CA THR A 156 14.38 -22.31 -9.04
C THR A 156 15.67 -23.01 -9.44
N ILE A 157 16.38 -22.47 -10.43
CA ILE A 157 17.66 -23.01 -10.89
C ILE A 157 18.70 -22.88 -9.77
N ALA A 158 18.86 -21.68 -9.20
CA ALA A 158 19.82 -21.43 -8.14
C ALA A 158 19.54 -22.29 -6.90
N GLY A 159 18.31 -22.25 -6.38
CA GLY A 159 17.90 -23.06 -5.23
C GLY A 159 18.00 -24.56 -5.52
N GLY A 160 17.62 -25.00 -6.71
CA GLY A 160 17.69 -26.40 -7.12
C GLY A 160 19.11 -26.96 -7.20
N LEU A 161 20.05 -26.22 -7.80
CA LEU A 161 21.46 -26.63 -7.86
C LEU A 161 22.06 -26.75 -6.45
N ILE A 162 21.80 -25.77 -5.58
CA ILE A 162 22.23 -25.80 -4.18
C ILE A 162 21.62 -27.01 -3.45
N SER A 163 20.34 -27.28 -3.68
CA SER A 163 19.63 -28.43 -3.09
C SER A 163 20.26 -29.75 -3.49
N VAL A 164 20.61 -29.91 -4.78
CA VAL A 164 21.24 -31.13 -5.27
C VAL A 164 22.55 -31.38 -4.54
N ILE A 165 23.39 -30.35 -4.35
CA ILE A 165 24.65 -30.48 -3.62
C ILE A 165 24.39 -30.86 -2.16
N ILE A 166 23.58 -30.09 -1.45
CA ILE A 166 23.34 -30.27 0.00
C ILE A 166 22.70 -31.63 0.28
N TYR A 167 21.61 -31.99 -0.41
CA TYR A 167 20.87 -33.23 -0.12
C TYR A 167 21.56 -34.49 -0.65
N SER A 168 22.48 -34.37 -1.61
CA SER A 168 23.31 -35.51 -2.03
C SER A 168 24.38 -35.86 -1.00
N LEU A 169 24.91 -34.86 -0.28
CA LEU A 169 25.94 -35.06 0.75
C LEU A 169 25.39 -35.50 2.10
N VAL A 170 24.10 -35.25 2.36
CA VAL A 170 23.45 -35.60 3.64
C VAL A 170 22.61 -36.86 3.47
N PRO A 171 23.10 -38.04 3.92
CA PRO A 171 22.36 -39.29 3.81
C PRO A 171 21.30 -39.47 4.91
N SER A 172 21.38 -38.70 6.02
CA SER A 172 20.48 -38.86 7.17
C SER A 172 19.14 -38.15 6.95
N SER A 173 18.03 -38.85 7.18
CA SER A 173 16.67 -38.28 7.06
C SER A 173 16.45 -37.10 8.01
N ALA A 174 16.92 -37.20 9.26
CA ALA A 174 16.86 -36.13 10.25
C ALA A 174 17.64 -34.88 9.80
N GLY A 175 18.84 -35.04 9.25
CA GLY A 175 19.65 -33.93 8.74
C GLY A 175 18.95 -33.20 7.59
N ARG A 176 18.31 -33.95 6.68
CA ARG A 176 17.53 -33.36 5.58
C ARG A 176 16.33 -32.56 6.08
N THR A 177 15.62 -33.04 7.10
CA THR A 177 14.51 -32.30 7.73
C THR A 177 14.98 -31.01 8.37
N VAL A 178 16.10 -31.04 9.10
CA VAL A 178 16.69 -29.82 9.70
C VAL A 178 17.02 -28.79 8.63
N ILE A 179 17.67 -29.21 7.53
CA ILE A 179 18.00 -28.34 6.39
C ILE A 179 16.72 -27.78 5.74
N MET A 180 15.71 -28.63 5.53
CA MET A 180 14.42 -28.21 4.98
C MET A 180 13.78 -27.12 5.84
N MET A 181 13.71 -27.31 7.16
CA MET A 181 13.13 -26.35 8.08
C MET A 181 13.96 -25.06 8.15
N PHE A 182 15.28 -25.18 8.17
CA PHE A 182 16.20 -24.04 8.20
C PHE A 182 16.02 -23.13 6.98
N PHE A 183 16.07 -23.67 5.76
CA PHE A 183 15.87 -22.87 4.55
C PHE A 183 14.43 -22.37 4.39
N GLY A 184 13.45 -23.13 4.91
CA GLY A 184 12.06 -22.69 4.98
C GLY A 184 11.92 -21.43 5.85
N TYR A 185 12.53 -21.45 7.03
CA TYR A 185 12.55 -20.30 7.94
C TYR A 185 13.36 -19.12 7.37
N LEU A 186 14.52 -19.40 6.78
CA LEU A 186 15.39 -18.39 6.19
C LEU A 186 14.71 -17.62 5.05
N SER A 187 13.78 -18.25 4.33
CA SER A 187 13.02 -17.59 3.26
C SER A 187 12.22 -16.37 3.73
N TYR A 188 11.86 -16.28 5.01
CA TYR A 188 11.14 -15.14 5.59
C TYR A 188 12.04 -13.93 5.90
N TYR A 189 13.36 -14.11 5.93
CA TYR A 189 14.31 -13.04 6.22
C TYR A 189 14.75 -12.27 4.97
N PHE A 190 14.52 -12.84 3.79
CA PHE A 190 14.87 -12.20 2.53
C PHE A 190 13.75 -11.27 2.04
N THR A 191 14.15 -10.18 1.39
CA THR A 191 13.23 -9.22 0.75
C THR A 191 13.15 -9.39 -0.76
N ASP A 192 14.20 -9.89 -1.42
CA ASP A 192 14.17 -10.18 -2.85
C ASP A 192 13.39 -11.47 -3.13
N TYR A 193 12.43 -11.37 -4.05
CA TYR A 193 11.67 -12.50 -4.57
C TYR A 193 12.55 -13.68 -5.01
N THR A 194 13.70 -13.41 -5.62
CA THR A 194 14.62 -14.44 -6.13
C THR A 194 15.20 -15.27 -4.99
N GLU A 195 15.62 -14.61 -3.91
CA GLU A 195 16.26 -15.24 -2.75
C GLU A 195 15.23 -16.01 -1.92
N ILE A 196 14.05 -15.41 -1.68
CA ILE A 196 12.92 -16.06 -1.00
C ILE A 196 12.59 -17.39 -1.70
N TYR A 197 12.42 -17.38 -3.02
CA TYR A 197 12.03 -18.57 -3.76
C TYR A 197 13.17 -19.56 -4.02
N ALA A 198 14.43 -19.11 -3.98
CA ALA A 198 15.57 -20.02 -3.96
C ALA A 198 15.57 -20.83 -2.66
N CYS A 199 15.42 -20.17 -1.51
CA CYS A 199 15.33 -20.82 -0.20
C CYS A 199 14.08 -21.71 -0.09
N SER A 200 12.93 -21.24 -0.56
CA SER A 200 11.70 -22.05 -0.63
C SER A 200 11.88 -23.29 -1.52
N THR A 201 12.67 -23.18 -2.60
CA THR A 201 12.98 -24.32 -3.48
C THR A 201 13.86 -25.34 -2.79
N ILE A 202 14.86 -24.88 -2.01
CA ILE A 202 15.69 -25.76 -1.18
C ILE A 202 14.84 -26.52 -0.18
N SER A 203 14.00 -25.80 0.57
CA SER A 203 13.08 -26.41 1.53
C SER A 203 12.14 -27.42 0.86
N ALA A 204 11.49 -27.04 -0.25
CA ALA A 204 10.50 -27.89 -0.90
C ALA A 204 11.10 -29.15 -1.56
N LEU A 205 12.35 -29.09 -2.03
CA LEU A 205 13.06 -30.30 -2.49
C LEU A 205 13.38 -31.22 -1.32
N GLY A 206 13.75 -30.69 -0.15
CA GLY A 206 13.95 -31.47 1.07
C GLY A 206 12.75 -32.34 1.44
N GLY A 207 11.54 -31.78 1.40
CA GLY A 207 10.31 -32.51 1.70
C GLY A 207 9.96 -33.61 0.68
N ALA A 208 10.28 -33.41 -0.59
CA ALA A 208 10.01 -34.40 -1.64
C ALA A 208 11.06 -35.52 -1.68
N VAL A 209 12.32 -35.18 -1.37
CA VAL A 209 13.45 -36.12 -1.30
C VAL A 209 13.42 -36.96 -0.01
N PHE A 210 12.70 -36.50 1.02
CA PHE A 210 12.59 -37.17 2.32
C PHE A 210 12.05 -38.60 2.24
N MET A 211 11.12 -38.89 1.33
CA MET A 211 10.38 -40.15 1.37
C MET A 211 11.00 -41.32 0.59
N ASN A 212 11.75 -41.10 -0.52
CA ASN A 212 12.14 -42.23 -1.39
C ASN A 212 13.40 -42.00 -2.28
N ALA A 213 14.17 -40.92 -2.11
CA ALA A 213 15.27 -40.57 -3.03
C ALA A 213 16.60 -40.37 -2.29
N PHE A 214 17.52 -41.33 -2.40
CA PHE A 214 18.88 -41.22 -1.87
C PHE A 214 19.90 -41.16 -3.01
N GLY A 215 20.95 -40.35 -2.82
CA GLY A 215 22.02 -40.18 -3.80
C GLY A 215 21.76 -39.11 -4.88
N PHE A 216 22.85 -38.72 -5.54
CA PHE A 216 22.88 -37.62 -6.51
C PHE A 216 21.89 -37.79 -7.67
N GLN A 217 21.76 -39.01 -8.19
CA GLN A 217 20.88 -39.29 -9.32
C GLN A 217 19.39 -39.14 -8.96
N ALA A 218 18.99 -39.55 -7.76
CA ALA A 218 17.60 -39.45 -7.32
C ALA A 218 17.21 -37.99 -7.01
N VAL A 219 18.11 -37.24 -6.34
CA VAL A 219 17.89 -35.82 -6.02
C VAL A 219 17.87 -34.96 -7.30
N SER A 220 18.80 -35.20 -8.23
CA SER A 220 18.83 -34.49 -9.51
C SER A 220 17.63 -34.80 -10.39
N GLY A 221 17.18 -36.06 -10.45
CA GLY A 221 15.95 -36.44 -11.14
C GLY A 221 14.71 -35.70 -10.61
N MET A 222 14.60 -35.60 -9.28
CA MET A 222 13.50 -34.86 -8.65
C MET A 222 13.56 -33.35 -8.91
N PHE A 223 14.77 -32.77 -8.90
CA PHE A 223 14.98 -31.39 -9.31
C PHE A 223 14.55 -31.16 -10.77
N LEU A 224 14.89 -32.05 -11.70
CA LEU A 224 14.50 -31.94 -13.11
C LEU A 224 12.98 -31.98 -13.29
N ILE A 225 12.28 -32.87 -12.58
CA ILE A 225 10.80 -32.90 -12.60
C ILE A 225 10.24 -31.56 -12.11
N ARG A 226 10.82 -31.00 -11.04
CA ARG A 226 10.40 -29.70 -10.50
C ARG A 226 10.63 -28.58 -11.50
N LEU A 227 11.80 -28.56 -12.13
CA LEU A 227 12.15 -27.57 -13.14
C LEU A 227 11.19 -27.66 -14.33
N ALA A 228 10.86 -28.85 -14.80
CA ALA A 228 9.90 -29.06 -15.89
C ALA A 228 8.51 -28.49 -15.55
N TYR A 229 7.99 -28.76 -14.34
CA TYR A 229 6.71 -28.19 -13.90
C TYR A 229 6.73 -26.66 -13.78
N ILE A 230 7.85 -26.08 -13.34
CA ILE A 230 7.99 -24.63 -13.20
C ILE A 230 8.09 -23.97 -14.57
N LEU A 231 8.79 -24.58 -15.52
CA LEU A 231 8.85 -24.10 -16.91
C LEU A 231 7.48 -24.22 -17.59
N ALA A 232 6.78 -25.34 -17.42
CA ALA A 232 5.41 -25.52 -17.93
C ALA A 232 4.44 -24.51 -17.31
N GLY A 233 4.54 -24.27 -15.99
CA GLY A 233 3.75 -23.29 -15.28
C GLY A 233 4.06 -21.86 -15.71
N ALA A 234 5.32 -21.53 -15.96
CA ALA A 234 5.75 -20.24 -16.49
C ALA A 234 5.21 -19.99 -17.91
N ALA A 235 5.32 -20.99 -18.80
CA ALA A 235 4.78 -20.91 -20.15
C ALA A 235 3.25 -20.73 -20.12
N ALA A 236 2.55 -21.55 -19.33
CA ALA A 236 1.11 -21.44 -19.15
C ALA A 236 0.72 -20.07 -18.56
N ALA A 237 1.44 -19.60 -17.53
CA ALA A 237 1.19 -18.29 -16.93
C ALA A 237 1.35 -17.15 -17.95
N TYR A 238 2.38 -17.21 -18.80
CA TYR A 238 2.60 -16.22 -19.85
C TYR A 238 1.47 -16.23 -20.89
N ILE A 239 1.10 -17.41 -21.39
CA ILE A 239 0.00 -17.56 -22.36
C ILE A 239 -1.32 -17.07 -21.78
N LEU A 240 -1.65 -17.49 -20.56
CA LEU A 240 -2.87 -17.08 -19.85
C LEU A 240 -2.85 -15.59 -19.50
N ASN A 241 -1.68 -14.98 -19.34
CA ASN A 241 -1.53 -13.53 -19.17
C ASN A 241 -1.88 -12.74 -20.42
N CYS A 242 -1.54 -13.27 -21.59
CA CYS A 242 -1.92 -12.68 -22.86
C CYS A 242 -3.40 -12.90 -23.19
N LEU A 243 -3.96 -14.07 -22.85
CA LEU A 243 -5.30 -14.47 -23.26
C LEU A 243 -6.41 -14.07 -22.28
N VAL A 244 -6.21 -14.25 -20.97
CA VAL A 244 -7.29 -14.12 -19.98
C VAL A 244 -7.23 -12.72 -19.36
N LEU A 245 -8.07 -11.82 -19.88
CA LEU A 245 -8.28 -10.46 -19.34
C LEU A 245 -6.96 -9.72 -19.08
N PRO A 246 -6.15 -9.43 -20.12
CA PRO A 246 -4.96 -8.62 -19.92
C PRO A 246 -5.39 -7.28 -19.35
N TYR A 247 -4.95 -6.95 -18.14
CA TYR A 247 -5.18 -5.66 -17.52
C TYR A 247 -3.82 -4.98 -17.38
N GLY A 248 -3.51 -4.13 -18.35
CA GLY A 248 -2.26 -3.36 -18.38
C GLY A 248 -2.28 -2.22 -17.39
N ARG A 249 -1.09 -1.77 -16.98
CA ARG A 249 -0.91 -0.59 -16.14
C ARG A 249 -1.45 0.66 -16.83
N ASP A 250 -1.37 0.71 -18.16
CA ASP A 250 -1.91 1.78 -19.00
C ASP A 250 -3.44 1.96 -18.81
N ARG A 251 -4.20 0.85 -18.81
CA ARG A 251 -5.64 0.85 -18.57
C ARG A 251 -5.97 1.23 -17.13
N ALA A 252 -5.17 0.75 -16.17
CA ALA A 252 -5.31 1.14 -14.77
C ALA A 252 -5.15 2.66 -14.59
N THR A 253 -4.09 3.23 -15.18
CA THR A 253 -3.80 4.66 -15.14
C THR A 253 -4.88 5.47 -15.84
N ARG A 254 -5.38 5.04 -17.02
CA ARG A 254 -6.50 5.71 -17.70
C ARG A 254 -7.79 5.67 -16.88
N ALA A 255 -8.09 4.55 -16.24
CA ALA A 255 -9.26 4.44 -15.36
C ALA A 255 -9.14 5.33 -14.12
N LEU A 256 -7.94 5.41 -13.54
CA LEU A 256 -7.63 6.28 -12.41
C LEU A 256 -7.73 7.76 -12.81
N TRP A 257 -7.22 8.13 -13.98
CA TRP A 257 -7.30 9.49 -14.53
C TRP A 257 -8.75 9.95 -14.75
N LYS A 258 -9.61 9.07 -15.29
CA LYS A 258 -11.04 9.37 -15.43
C LYS A 258 -11.71 9.63 -14.09
N LYS A 259 -11.36 8.85 -13.05
CA LYS A 259 -11.85 9.07 -11.68
C LYS A 259 -11.37 10.41 -11.13
N TYR A 260 -10.08 10.71 -11.26
CA TYR A 260 -9.50 11.99 -10.86
C TYR A 260 -10.23 13.17 -11.51
N LYS A 261 -10.40 13.15 -12.83
CA LYS A 261 -11.15 14.19 -13.57
C LYS A 261 -12.58 14.35 -13.05
N SER A 262 -13.28 13.26 -12.77
CA SER A 262 -14.64 13.32 -12.23
C SER A 262 -14.70 13.92 -10.82
N VAL A 263 -13.71 13.62 -9.97
CA VAL A 263 -13.60 14.16 -8.61
C VAL A 263 -13.30 15.65 -8.65
N THR A 264 -12.38 16.10 -9.52
CA THR A 264 -12.05 17.52 -9.67
C THR A 264 -13.20 18.33 -10.24
N GLU A 265 -13.92 17.80 -11.25
CA GLU A 265 -15.12 18.46 -11.80
C GLU A 265 -16.25 18.57 -10.76
N LEU A 266 -16.42 17.55 -9.92
CA LEU A 266 -17.41 17.58 -8.84
C LEU A 266 -17.01 18.58 -7.74
N ARG A 267 -15.72 18.65 -7.40
CA ARG A 267 -15.17 19.63 -6.46
C ARG A 267 -15.42 21.06 -6.94
N ASP A 268 -15.15 21.34 -8.21
CA ASP A 268 -15.35 22.68 -8.79
C ASP A 268 -16.83 23.07 -8.79
N ARG A 269 -17.76 22.14 -9.08
CA ARG A 269 -19.20 22.40 -8.97
C ARG A 269 -19.64 22.73 -7.54
N ILE A 270 -19.15 21.99 -6.54
CA ILE A 270 -19.51 22.22 -5.14
C ILE A 270 -19.00 23.58 -4.66
N ARG A 271 -17.83 24.03 -5.11
CA ARG A 271 -17.27 25.34 -4.78
C ARG A 271 -18.18 26.52 -5.20
N HIS A 272 -18.97 26.35 -6.26
CA HIS A 272 -19.89 27.38 -6.76
C HIS A 272 -21.29 27.34 -6.12
N THR A 273 -21.53 26.42 -5.17
CA THR A 273 -22.83 26.30 -4.49
C THR A 273 -22.86 27.24 -3.28
N GLU A 274 -23.97 27.97 -3.04
CA GLU A 274 -24.10 28.95 -1.95
C GLU A 274 -23.88 28.39 -0.54
N LYS A 275 -24.12 27.09 -0.33
CA LYS A 275 -23.85 26.36 0.93
C LYS A 275 -23.19 25.02 0.63
N PRO A 276 -21.87 24.96 0.43
CA PRO A 276 -21.18 23.71 0.16
C PRO A 276 -21.18 22.83 1.41
N ASP A 277 -21.47 21.54 1.23
CA ASP A 277 -21.27 20.54 2.27
C ASP A 277 -19.76 20.41 2.53
N SER A 278 -19.31 20.94 3.67
CA SER A 278 -17.90 20.99 4.05
C SER A 278 -17.30 19.58 4.15
N GLN A 279 -18.05 18.59 4.63
CA GLN A 279 -17.60 17.22 4.76
C GLN A 279 -17.36 16.57 3.39
N LEU A 280 -18.28 16.78 2.44
CA LEU A 280 -18.12 16.30 1.08
C LEU A 280 -16.93 16.97 0.39
N TYR A 281 -16.76 18.28 0.58
CA TYR A 281 -15.64 19.03 0.01
C TYR A 281 -14.28 18.49 0.48
N TYR A 282 -14.08 18.31 1.79
CA TYR A 282 -12.84 17.75 2.33
C TYR A 282 -12.61 16.31 1.86
N THR A 283 -13.66 15.49 1.77
CA THR A 283 -13.55 14.12 1.26
C THR A 283 -13.06 14.09 -0.19
N LEU A 284 -13.58 14.97 -1.05
CA LEU A 284 -13.17 15.08 -2.45
C LEU A 284 -11.72 15.59 -2.59
N VAL A 285 -11.29 16.53 -1.75
CA VAL A 285 -9.91 17.00 -1.71
C VAL A 285 -8.95 15.84 -1.36
N ILE A 286 -9.26 15.08 -0.31
CA ILE A 286 -8.45 13.92 0.10
C ILE A 286 -8.41 12.87 -1.02
N GLN A 287 -9.55 12.55 -1.62
CA GLN A 287 -9.61 11.57 -2.72
C GLN A 287 -8.82 12.02 -3.94
N ALA A 288 -8.88 13.30 -4.31
CA ALA A 288 -8.12 13.85 -5.42
C ALA A 288 -6.61 13.73 -5.16
N HIS A 289 -6.16 14.07 -3.95
CA HIS A 289 -4.75 13.99 -3.56
C HIS A 289 -4.23 12.55 -3.60
N LEU A 290 -4.96 11.59 -3.00
CA LEU A 290 -4.60 10.17 -3.03
C LEU A 290 -4.53 9.60 -4.45
N GLN A 291 -5.42 10.05 -5.35
CA GLN A 291 -5.43 9.63 -6.75
C GLN A 291 -4.25 10.23 -7.52
N GLU A 292 -3.90 11.48 -7.26
CA GLU A 292 -2.75 12.18 -7.84
C GLU A 292 -1.44 11.51 -7.45
N ASP A 293 -1.23 11.22 -6.16
CA ASP A 293 -0.05 10.49 -5.68
C ASP A 293 0.11 9.14 -6.39
N LYS A 294 -1.01 8.42 -6.58
CA LYS A 294 -0.99 7.13 -7.25
C LYS A 294 -0.71 7.25 -8.76
N LEU A 295 -1.17 8.31 -9.42
CA LEU A 295 -0.85 8.60 -10.81
C LEU A 295 0.64 8.93 -10.99
N ILE A 296 1.21 9.73 -10.08
CA ILE A 296 2.65 10.03 -10.05
C ILE A 296 3.44 8.73 -9.89
N GLN A 297 3.06 7.88 -8.94
CA GLN A 297 3.74 6.60 -8.72
C GLN A 297 3.71 5.70 -9.98
N ASN A 298 2.55 5.56 -10.63
CA ASN A 298 2.44 4.77 -11.87
C ASN A 298 3.31 5.33 -13.00
N SER A 299 3.58 6.64 -13.02
CA SER A 299 4.47 7.28 -14.01
C SER A 299 5.95 6.99 -13.75
N LEU A 300 6.35 6.95 -12.47
CA LEU A 300 7.72 6.60 -12.07
C LEU A 300 8.02 5.12 -12.36
N ASP A 301 7.05 4.23 -12.10
CA ASP A 301 7.22 2.79 -12.35
C ASP A 301 7.24 2.43 -13.85
N ALA A 302 6.90 3.38 -14.74
CA ALA A 302 6.87 3.19 -16.19
C ALA A 302 8.14 3.67 -16.92
N LEU A 303 9.03 4.39 -16.21
CA LEU A 303 10.36 4.83 -16.67
C LEU A 303 11.41 3.75 -16.38
#